data_AF-A0AAW8NLM7-F1
#
_entry.id   AF-A0AAW8NLM7-F1
#
_cell.length_a   1.000
_cell.length_b   1.000
_cell.length_c   1.000
_cell.angle_alpha   90.00
_cell.angle_beta   90.00
_cell.angle_gamma   90.00
#
_symmetry.space_group_name_H-M   'P 1'
#
loop_
_entity.id
_entity.type
_entity.pdbx_description
1 polymer ?
#
loop_
_entity_poly.entity_id
_entity_poly.type
_entity_poly.pdbx_seq_one_letter_code
_entity_poly.pdbx_strand_id
1 'polypeptide(L)'
;MKLPLVPYGQRHNVILLDPADPNSIAAALSEYRRLLDCNDVLFGDCYPHLDVEFKVLQAGNIRRLQVSDAPLLNEQTFAGMYTDTYDEQLNTVLDYASWQQAYIEDGDEIFISEIILFALAIGFPQLEADVVATAESMIGFARRLNDSGDMWRDSETIFGIDALFLLAWHKPKYSYLLSRFFIPEWDIQLLQFYLCFLHALLAREGWSADLIKAYVYCDNPAARLGFYCSYDSCLDEPVLPSLGEYLQQHPEQYQSFVAQVKGRFSEQAMLIDADCEQGFNAVLSLFQTLVFPNTDQWDEQEAGLVMPIIDATPFMNSSLGEQAAQLKSELQTELLTVQPTTALTLTYSRSARSAFRRECLEKGQARQQLLGEPRVSPGFANAQEEQDFYDDL
;
A
#
# COMPACT_ATOMS: atom_id res chain seq x y z
N MET A 1 5.45 -19.66 17.84
CA MET A 1 6.85 -19.98 17.50
C MET A 1 7.34 -18.76 16.73
N LYS A 2 8.14 -17.88 17.35
CA LYS A 2 8.71 -16.74 16.61
C LYS A 2 9.66 -17.37 15.60
N LEU A 3 9.36 -17.24 14.32
CA LEU A 3 10.34 -17.57 13.27
C LEU A 3 11.59 -16.74 13.58
N PRO A 4 12.78 -17.35 13.63
CA PRO A 4 14.00 -16.59 13.83
C PRO A 4 14.09 -15.53 12.72
N LEU A 5 14.17 -14.27 13.14
CA LEU A 5 14.48 -13.14 12.27
C LEU A 5 15.85 -13.44 11.65
N VAL A 6 15.88 -13.59 10.33
CA VAL A 6 17.15 -13.62 9.60
C VAL A 6 17.44 -12.19 9.21
N PRO A 7 18.70 -11.74 9.30
CA PRO A 7 19.09 -10.47 8.73
C PRO A 7 18.81 -10.52 7.23
N TYR A 8 17.78 -9.82 6.78
CA TYR A 8 17.73 -9.41 5.38
C TYR A 8 19.05 -8.70 5.14
N GLY A 9 19.87 -9.30 4.28
CA GLY A 9 21.27 -8.94 4.12
C GLY A 9 21.47 -7.46 3.77
N GLN A 10 22.75 -7.08 3.70
CA GLN A 10 23.17 -5.77 3.21
C GLN A 10 22.41 -5.42 1.91
N ARG A 11 21.77 -4.25 1.87
CA ARG A 11 21.12 -3.78 0.63
C ARG A 11 22.19 -3.38 -0.38
N HIS A 12 21.99 -3.76 -1.64
CA HIS A 12 22.96 -3.55 -2.70
C HIS A 12 22.73 -2.27 -3.47
N ASN A 13 21.46 -1.85 -3.65
CA ASN A 13 21.19 -0.51 -4.16
C ASN A 13 21.27 0.51 -3.03
N VAL A 14 22.48 1.02 -2.77
CA VAL A 14 22.67 2.12 -1.82
C VAL A 14 22.52 3.46 -2.52
N ILE A 15 21.51 4.23 -2.13
CA ILE A 15 21.27 5.60 -2.62
C ILE A 15 21.80 6.58 -1.57
N LEU A 16 22.79 7.39 -1.96
CA LEU A 16 23.41 8.37 -1.09
C LEU A 16 22.71 9.73 -1.19
N LEU A 17 22.51 10.39 -0.05
CA LEU A 17 21.98 11.75 0.01
C LEU A 17 22.63 12.58 1.12
N ASP A 18 22.51 13.90 1.02
CA ASP A 18 22.70 14.83 2.13
C ASP A 18 21.32 15.28 2.66
N PRO A 19 20.94 14.91 3.91
CA PRO A 19 19.66 15.30 4.52
C PRO A 19 19.43 16.82 4.60
N ALA A 20 20.50 17.63 4.53
CA ALA A 20 20.41 19.08 4.58
C ALA A 20 20.24 19.74 3.19
N ASP A 21 20.45 19.00 2.10
CA ASP A 21 20.36 19.53 0.73
C ASP A 21 19.13 19.00 0.00
N PRO A 22 18.11 19.85 -0.25
CA PRO A 22 16.91 19.43 -0.97
C PRO A 22 17.21 18.93 -2.39
N ASN A 23 18.26 19.41 -3.06
CA ASN A 23 18.62 18.89 -4.40
C ASN A 23 19.17 17.46 -4.31
N SER A 24 19.93 17.16 -3.25
CA SER A 24 20.42 15.81 -2.99
C SER A 24 19.27 14.85 -2.69
N ILE A 25 18.29 15.28 -1.90
CA ILE A 25 17.07 14.50 -1.63
C ILE A 25 16.25 14.28 -2.91
N ALA A 26 16.07 15.31 -3.74
CA ALA A 26 15.38 15.18 -5.03
C ALA A 26 16.07 14.16 -5.96
N ALA A 27 17.41 14.16 -5.99
CA ALA A 27 18.18 13.20 -6.76
C ALA A 27 18.00 11.76 -6.22
N ALA A 28 17.99 11.58 -4.90
CA ALA A 28 17.73 10.29 -4.28
C ALA A 28 16.32 9.75 -4.60
N LEU A 29 15.30 10.60 -4.52
CA LEU A 29 13.93 10.26 -4.94
C LEU A 29 13.88 9.88 -6.43
N SER A 30 14.58 10.63 -7.28
CA SER A 30 14.63 10.33 -8.72
C SER A 30 15.31 9.00 -9.03
N GLU A 31 16.39 8.67 -8.33
CA GLU A 31 17.06 7.37 -8.51
C GLU A 31 16.17 6.23 -7.99
N TYR A 32 15.46 6.44 -6.89
CA TYR A 32 14.53 5.45 -6.39
C TYR A 32 13.40 5.16 -7.38
N ARG A 33 12.80 6.21 -7.96
CA ARG A 33 11.83 6.07 -9.07
C ARG A 33 12.40 5.26 -10.22
N ARG A 34 13.63 5.55 -10.64
CA ARG A 34 14.30 4.82 -11.72
C ARG A 34 14.41 3.33 -11.40
N LEU A 35 14.80 2.96 -10.19
CA LEU A 35 14.89 1.55 -9.78
C LEU A 35 13.51 0.87 -9.81
N LEU A 36 12.46 1.53 -9.29
CA LEU A 36 11.09 1.02 -9.31
C LEU A 36 10.56 0.82 -10.73
N ASP A 37 10.81 1.79 -11.61
CA ASP A 37 10.36 1.77 -13.00
C ASP A 37 11.15 0.78 -13.87
N CYS A 38 12.40 0.48 -13.50
CA CYS A 38 13.25 -0.50 -14.16
C CYS A 38 13.19 -1.90 -13.51
N ASN A 39 12.37 -2.11 -12.48
CA ASN A 39 12.23 -3.40 -11.78
C ASN A 39 13.53 -3.89 -11.12
N ASP A 40 14.40 -2.97 -10.71
CA ASP A 40 15.73 -3.25 -10.14
C ASP A 40 15.75 -3.12 -8.60
N VAL A 41 14.56 -3.09 -7.97
CA VAL A 41 14.36 -2.89 -6.52
C VAL A 41 14.25 -4.18 -5.73
N LEU A 42 14.11 -5.35 -6.37
CA LEU A 42 13.96 -6.63 -5.67
C LEU A 42 15.26 -7.45 -5.69
N PHE A 43 15.52 -8.17 -4.61
CA PHE A 43 16.57 -9.17 -4.50
C PHE A 43 16.00 -10.47 -3.92
N GLY A 44 16.63 -11.59 -4.28
CA GLY A 44 16.17 -12.93 -3.91
C GLY A 44 15.25 -13.59 -4.96
N ASP A 45 15.30 -14.90 -5.03
CA ASP A 45 14.52 -15.75 -5.97
C ASP A 45 13.27 -16.32 -5.27
N CYS A 46 13.46 -17.02 -4.15
CA CYS A 46 12.35 -17.68 -3.44
C CYS A 46 11.54 -16.72 -2.55
N TYR A 47 12.19 -15.67 -2.04
CA TYR A 47 11.60 -14.71 -1.11
C TYR A 47 12.09 -13.30 -1.46
N PRO A 48 11.50 -12.72 -2.51
CA PRO A 48 11.91 -11.41 -2.98
C PRO A 48 11.65 -10.35 -1.91
N HIS A 49 12.56 -9.41 -1.80
CA HIS A 49 12.44 -8.29 -0.88
C HIS A 49 13.09 -7.03 -1.44
N LEU A 50 12.73 -5.87 -0.87
CA LEU A 50 13.27 -4.58 -1.26
C LEU A 50 14.78 -4.49 -1.04
N ASP A 51 15.55 -4.35 -2.12
CA ASP A 51 17.02 -4.25 -2.13
C ASP A 51 17.49 -2.80 -2.26
N VAL A 52 16.87 -1.88 -1.52
CA VAL A 52 17.19 -0.45 -1.56
C VAL A 52 17.46 0.06 -0.15
N GLU A 53 18.56 0.78 0.01
CA GLU A 53 18.86 1.49 1.25
C GLU A 53 19.30 2.92 0.98
N PHE A 54 18.77 3.84 1.76
CA PHE A 54 19.16 5.24 1.72
C PHE A 54 20.18 5.54 2.83
N LYS A 55 21.34 6.08 2.45
CA LYS A 55 22.42 6.44 3.39
C LYS A 55 22.80 7.91 3.27
N VAL A 56 23.30 8.46 4.36
CA VAL A 56 23.80 9.82 4.42
C VAL A 56 25.23 9.86 3.92
N LEU A 57 25.54 10.81 3.04
CA LEU A 57 26.90 11.20 2.65
C LEU A 57 27.16 12.64 3.11
N GLN A 58 27.92 12.80 4.19
CA GLN A 58 28.30 14.11 4.72
C GLN A 58 29.80 14.16 5.00
N ALA A 59 30.47 15.18 4.46
CA ALA A 59 31.92 15.40 4.63
C ALA A 59 32.79 14.15 4.31
N GLY A 60 32.36 13.32 3.36
CA GLY A 60 33.06 12.10 2.96
C GLY A 60 32.82 10.89 3.88
N ASN A 61 31.99 11.03 4.90
CA ASN A 61 31.55 9.91 5.74
C ASN A 61 30.20 9.38 5.24
N ILE A 62 30.06 8.05 5.20
CA ILE A 62 28.84 7.35 4.86
C ILE A 62 28.29 6.71 6.14
N ARG A 63 27.02 6.96 6.44
CA ARG A 63 26.30 6.31 7.55
C ARG A 63 24.86 6.04 7.17
N ARG A 64 24.20 5.13 7.88
CA ARG A 64 22.76 4.91 7.72
C ARG A 64 21.96 6.15 8.11
N LEU A 65 20.82 6.34 7.46
CA LEU A 65 19.83 7.35 7.86
C LEU A 65 19.34 7.06 9.29
N GLN A 66 19.20 8.11 10.07
CA GLN A 66 18.73 8.07 11.45
C GLN A 66 17.36 8.74 11.52
N VAL A 67 16.52 8.32 12.47
CA VAL A 67 15.22 8.98 12.72
C VAL A 67 15.41 10.49 12.99
N SER A 68 16.49 10.84 13.69
CA SER A 68 16.87 12.23 13.99
C SER A 68 17.26 13.07 12.77
N ASP A 69 17.54 12.44 11.61
CA ASP A 69 17.78 13.18 10.37
C ASP A 69 16.48 13.83 9.86
N ALA A 70 15.32 13.26 10.18
CA ALA A 70 14.02 13.73 9.73
C ALA A 70 13.19 14.33 10.89
N PRO A 71 13.14 15.66 11.07
CA PRO A 71 12.41 16.30 12.17
C PRO A 71 10.90 15.99 12.22
N LEU A 72 10.34 15.59 11.08
CA LEU A 72 8.95 15.15 10.95
C LEU A 72 8.69 13.84 11.72
N LEU A 73 9.68 12.94 11.82
CA LEU A 73 9.60 11.69 12.57
C LEU A 73 9.89 11.93 14.05
N ASN A 74 9.03 12.69 14.70
CA ASN A 74 9.08 12.93 16.14
C ASN A 74 8.07 12.06 16.90
N GLU A 75 8.21 12.02 18.23
CA GLU A 75 7.35 11.26 19.12
C GLU A 75 5.86 11.53 18.89
N GLN A 76 5.46 12.78 18.64
CA GLN A 76 4.06 13.13 18.39
C GLN A 76 3.54 12.59 17.06
N THR A 77 4.39 12.54 16.04
CA THR A 77 4.01 12.02 14.73
C THR A 77 3.86 10.51 14.79
N PHE A 78 4.81 9.81 15.40
CA PHE A 78 4.68 8.37 15.65
C PHE A 78 3.51 8.05 16.57
N ALA A 79 3.36 8.78 17.68
CA ALA A 79 2.23 8.59 18.57
C ALA A 79 0.90 8.82 17.82
N GLY A 80 0.76 9.89 17.05
CA GLY A 80 -0.45 10.12 16.27
C GLY A 80 -0.70 9.02 15.22
N MET A 81 0.31 8.68 14.42
CA MET A 81 0.16 7.67 13.36
C MET A 81 -0.19 6.28 13.88
N TYR A 82 0.32 5.87 15.05
CA TYR A 82 0.27 4.48 15.50
C TYR A 82 -0.46 4.25 16.83
N THR A 83 -0.70 5.31 17.63
CA THR A 83 -1.65 5.26 18.75
C THR A 83 -3.08 5.38 18.22
N ASP A 84 -3.30 6.18 17.17
CA ASP A 84 -4.63 6.33 16.56
C ASP A 84 -5.04 5.13 15.70
N THR A 85 -4.14 4.14 15.51
CA THR A 85 -4.43 2.86 14.85
C THR A 85 -4.73 1.72 15.85
N TYR A 86 -4.59 1.96 17.16
CA TYR A 86 -4.93 1.10 18.30
C TYR A 86 -4.60 -0.43 18.24
N ASP A 87 -3.78 -0.87 17.28
CA ASP A 87 -3.49 -2.28 17.02
C ASP A 87 -2.17 -2.72 17.71
N GLU A 88 -2.27 -3.69 18.63
CA GLU A 88 -1.12 -4.23 19.35
C GLU A 88 -0.16 -5.01 18.43
N GLN A 89 -0.64 -5.62 17.36
CA GLN A 89 0.20 -6.34 16.39
C GLN A 89 0.99 -5.35 15.55
N LEU A 90 0.37 -4.27 15.07
CA LEU A 90 1.05 -3.19 14.37
C LEU A 90 2.14 -2.56 15.25
N ASN A 91 1.84 -2.30 16.52
CA ASN A 91 2.80 -1.79 17.49
C ASN A 91 3.94 -2.78 17.80
N THR A 92 3.68 -4.09 17.68
CA THR A 92 4.67 -5.15 17.90
C THR A 92 5.55 -5.36 16.67
N VAL A 93 4.97 -5.36 15.46
CA VAL A 93 5.65 -5.55 14.17
C VAL A 93 6.55 -4.37 13.84
N LEU A 94 6.18 -3.17 14.27
CA LEU A 94 6.89 -1.97 13.87
C LEU A 94 7.75 -1.34 14.99
N ASP A 95 7.82 -1.97 16.17
CA ASP A 95 8.60 -1.60 17.38
C ASP A 95 9.18 -0.16 17.39
N TYR A 96 8.32 0.85 17.17
CA TYR A 96 8.78 2.20 16.87
C TYR A 96 9.48 2.87 18.05
N ALA A 97 9.12 2.45 19.27
CA ALA A 97 9.74 2.90 20.50
C ALA A 97 11.23 2.53 20.52
N SER A 98 11.61 1.38 19.93
CA SER A 98 13.02 1.02 19.77
C SER A 98 13.70 1.84 18.67
N TRP A 99 12.99 2.16 17.57
CA TRP A 99 13.56 2.95 16.46
C TRP A 99 13.92 4.38 16.89
N GLN A 100 13.15 5.01 17.77
CA GLN A 100 13.45 6.37 18.25
C GLN A 100 14.69 6.44 19.15
N GLN A 101 15.04 5.33 19.80
CA GLN A 101 16.15 5.27 20.76
C GLN A 101 17.40 4.61 20.17
N ALA A 102 17.26 3.92 19.05
CA ALA A 102 18.36 3.23 18.38
C ALA A 102 19.15 4.19 17.48
N TYR A 103 20.46 4.22 17.68
CA TYR A 103 21.37 4.62 16.62
C TYR A 103 21.53 3.43 15.68
N ILE A 104 21.15 3.59 14.41
CA ILE A 104 21.09 2.51 13.44
C ILE A 104 22.47 2.36 12.79
N GLU A 105 23.17 1.28 13.12
CA GLU A 105 24.51 0.94 12.62
C GLU A 105 24.45 0.02 11.38
N ASP A 106 25.57 -0.04 10.65
CA ASP A 106 25.74 -1.01 9.57
C ASP A 106 25.72 -2.42 10.16
N GLY A 107 24.81 -3.26 9.65
CA GLY A 107 24.60 -4.63 10.13
C GLY A 107 23.36 -4.80 11.02
N ASP A 108 22.73 -3.72 11.48
CA ASP A 108 21.46 -3.82 12.21
C ASP A 108 20.33 -4.26 11.28
N GLU A 109 19.45 -5.13 11.79
CA GLU A 109 18.28 -5.67 11.08
C GLU A 109 17.18 -4.62 10.85
N ILE A 110 17.27 -3.45 11.46
CA ILE A 110 16.29 -2.37 11.34
C ILE A 110 16.38 -1.76 9.92
N PHE A 111 15.31 -1.84 9.13
CA PHE A 111 15.24 -1.29 7.78
C PHE A 111 14.15 -0.24 7.61
N ILE A 112 14.45 1.00 8.00
CA ILE A 112 13.46 2.10 7.99
C ILE A 112 13.89 3.31 7.16
N SER A 113 14.92 3.14 6.34
CA SER A 113 15.51 4.25 5.57
C SER A 113 14.53 4.89 4.57
N GLU A 114 13.54 4.13 4.07
CA GLU A 114 12.51 4.62 3.14
C GLU A 114 11.55 5.63 3.78
N ILE A 115 10.98 5.31 4.96
CA ILE A 115 10.12 6.25 5.68
C ILE A 115 10.90 7.51 6.11
N ILE A 116 12.19 7.36 6.49
CA ILE A 116 13.05 8.51 6.82
C ILE A 116 13.27 9.41 5.60
N LEU A 117 13.53 8.83 4.41
CA LEU A 117 13.66 9.62 3.18
C LEU A 117 12.38 10.42 2.88
N PHE A 118 11.21 9.78 2.98
CA PHE A 118 9.94 10.46 2.73
C PHE A 118 9.70 11.57 3.75
N ALA A 119 9.97 11.30 5.02
CA ALA A 119 9.87 12.31 6.08
C ALA A 119 10.76 13.52 5.85
N LEU A 120 12.02 13.28 5.43
CA LEU A 120 12.95 14.33 5.01
C LEU A 120 12.35 15.17 3.88
N ALA A 121 11.93 14.51 2.81
CA ALA A 121 11.44 15.18 1.61
C ALA A 121 10.15 15.98 1.87
N ILE A 122 9.23 15.45 2.69
CA ILE A 122 8.01 16.16 3.10
C ILE A 122 8.35 17.46 3.85
N GLY A 123 9.45 17.49 4.60
CA GLY A 123 9.96 18.67 5.30
C GLY A 123 10.38 19.83 4.38
N PHE A 124 10.58 19.57 3.09
CA PHE A 124 10.95 20.58 2.08
C PHE A 124 9.80 20.83 1.11
N PRO A 125 9.04 21.94 1.23
CA PRO A 125 7.86 22.20 0.40
C PRO A 125 8.13 22.15 -1.11
N GLN A 126 9.32 22.55 -1.56
CA GLN A 126 9.72 22.50 -2.96
C GLN A 126 9.85 21.08 -3.53
N LEU A 127 9.95 20.05 -2.68
CA LEU A 127 10.04 18.65 -3.09
C LEU A 127 8.69 17.95 -3.18
N GLU A 128 7.57 18.65 -2.96
CA GLU A 128 6.23 18.05 -2.98
C GLU A 128 5.95 17.28 -4.28
N ALA A 129 6.33 17.83 -5.43
CA ALA A 129 6.15 17.17 -6.73
C ALA A 129 7.00 15.89 -6.84
N ASP A 130 8.23 15.90 -6.35
CA ASP A 130 9.12 14.73 -6.34
C ASP A 130 8.60 13.63 -5.40
N VAL A 131 8.08 14.00 -4.23
CA VAL A 131 7.47 13.05 -3.29
C VAL A 131 6.26 12.37 -3.94
N VAL A 132 5.36 13.15 -4.55
CA VAL A 132 4.18 12.61 -5.24
C VAL A 132 4.58 11.73 -6.42
N ALA A 133 5.54 12.14 -7.24
CA ALA A 133 6.03 11.33 -8.35
C ALA A 133 6.64 10.00 -7.86
N THR A 134 7.31 10.00 -6.72
CA THR A 134 7.90 8.79 -6.14
C THR A 134 6.83 7.85 -5.61
N ALA A 135 5.84 8.39 -4.91
CA ALA A 135 4.67 7.62 -4.47
C ALA A 135 3.93 6.99 -5.67
N GLU A 136 3.76 7.71 -6.78
CA GLU A 136 3.18 7.17 -8.01
C GLU A 136 4.02 6.02 -8.62
N SER A 137 5.35 6.12 -8.63
CA SER A 137 6.21 5.00 -9.06
C SER A 137 6.10 3.79 -8.14
N MET A 138 5.99 3.99 -6.83
CA MET A 138 5.79 2.91 -5.84
C MET A 138 4.46 2.19 -6.07
N ILE A 139 3.38 2.95 -6.23
CA ILE A 139 2.05 2.44 -6.57
C ILE A 139 2.09 1.73 -7.94
N GLY A 140 2.76 2.32 -8.93
CA GLY A 140 2.92 1.74 -10.25
C GLY A 140 3.62 0.38 -10.20
N PHE A 141 4.67 0.26 -9.38
CA PHE A 141 5.37 -0.99 -9.15
C PHE A 141 4.48 -2.02 -8.42
N ALA A 142 3.86 -1.65 -7.30
CA ALA A 142 2.93 -2.52 -6.55
C ALA A 142 1.79 -3.05 -7.43
N ARG A 143 1.17 -2.17 -8.24
CA ARG A 143 0.10 -2.54 -9.16
C ARG A 143 0.56 -3.50 -10.27
N ARG A 144 1.80 -3.39 -10.75
CA ARG A 144 2.37 -4.32 -11.74
C ARG A 144 2.68 -5.68 -11.13
N LEU A 145 3.14 -5.71 -9.87
CA LEU A 145 3.28 -6.96 -9.11
C LEU A 145 1.92 -7.61 -8.90
N ASN A 146 0.96 -6.84 -8.35
CA ASN A 146 -0.37 -7.32 -7.94
C ASN A 146 -0.29 -8.64 -7.17
N ASP A 147 0.61 -8.69 -6.19
CA ASP A 147 0.78 -9.77 -5.22
C ASP A 147 1.54 -9.21 -4.02
N SER A 148 0.89 -9.08 -2.86
CA SER A 148 1.54 -8.54 -1.65
C SER A 148 2.62 -9.47 -1.09
N GLY A 149 2.62 -10.75 -1.47
CA GLY A 149 3.63 -11.72 -1.10
C GLY A 149 5.01 -11.43 -1.68
N ASP A 150 5.11 -10.57 -2.70
CA ASP A 150 6.39 -10.10 -3.27
C ASP A 150 6.70 -8.63 -2.90
N MET A 151 5.93 -8.03 -1.99
CA MET A 151 6.06 -6.62 -1.60
C MET A 151 6.82 -6.43 -0.27
N TRP A 152 7.49 -7.46 0.22
CA TRP A 152 8.25 -7.41 1.47
C TRP A 152 9.41 -6.42 1.39
N ARG A 153 9.51 -5.54 2.39
CA ARG A 153 10.72 -4.79 2.69
C ARG A 153 11.72 -5.68 3.42
N ASP A 154 11.23 -6.35 4.46
CA ASP A 154 11.94 -7.28 5.34
C ASP A 154 10.97 -8.41 5.74
N SER A 155 11.29 -9.18 6.79
CA SER A 155 10.47 -10.34 7.21
C SER A 155 9.10 -9.97 7.74
N GLU A 156 8.91 -8.72 8.13
CA GLU A 156 7.76 -8.33 8.93
C GLU A 156 6.94 -7.22 8.26
N THR A 157 7.53 -6.49 7.31
CA THR A 157 6.93 -5.26 6.79
C THR A 157 6.92 -5.15 5.28
N ILE A 158 5.93 -4.42 4.78
CA ILE A 158 5.74 -4.17 3.35
C ILE A 158 6.46 -2.89 2.93
N PHE A 159 7.09 -2.89 1.75
CA PHE A 159 7.75 -1.70 1.23
C PHE A 159 6.73 -0.57 1.04
N GLY A 160 7.16 0.66 1.25
CA GLY A 160 6.44 1.86 0.87
C GLY A 160 5.21 2.24 1.67
N ILE A 161 4.57 1.29 2.36
CA ILE A 161 3.28 1.54 3.01
C ILE A 161 3.39 2.57 4.14
N ASP A 162 4.45 2.51 4.96
CA ASP A 162 4.68 3.47 6.03
C ASP A 162 4.97 4.87 5.48
N ALA A 163 5.70 4.96 4.37
CA ALA A 163 6.04 6.21 3.70
C ALA A 163 4.80 6.88 3.06
N LEU A 164 3.93 6.08 2.44
CA LEU A 164 2.66 6.54 1.87
C LEU A 164 1.68 6.96 2.95
N PHE A 165 1.61 6.21 4.06
CA PHE A 165 0.81 6.59 5.21
C PHE A 165 1.30 7.88 5.84
N LEU A 166 2.60 8.06 6.04
CA LEU A 166 3.19 9.33 6.49
C LEU A 166 2.80 10.50 5.58
N LEU A 167 2.85 10.32 4.26
CA LEU A 167 2.44 11.35 3.31
C LEU A 167 0.95 11.71 3.47
N ALA A 168 0.07 10.72 3.54
CA ALA A 168 -1.37 10.92 3.75
C ALA A 168 -1.66 11.58 5.11
N TRP A 169 -0.94 11.16 6.16
CA TRP A 169 -1.05 11.68 7.51
C TRP A 169 -0.71 13.18 7.58
N HIS A 170 0.34 13.63 6.89
CA HIS A 170 0.69 15.06 6.89
C HIS A 170 -0.02 15.88 5.83
N LYS A 171 -0.47 15.25 4.74
CA LYS A 171 -1.11 15.92 3.60
C LYS A 171 -2.33 15.09 3.14
N PRO A 172 -3.50 15.23 3.79
CA PRO A 172 -4.69 14.43 3.51
C PRO A 172 -5.15 14.41 2.05
N LYS A 173 -4.89 15.48 1.28
CA LYS A 173 -5.10 15.51 -0.18
C LYS A 173 -4.40 14.40 -0.96
N TYR A 174 -3.43 13.72 -0.36
CA TYR A 174 -2.68 12.60 -0.92
C TYR A 174 -3.09 11.23 -0.37
N SER A 175 -4.14 11.14 0.47
CA SER A 175 -4.64 9.85 0.99
C SER A 175 -5.00 8.85 -0.12
N TYR A 176 -5.38 9.33 -1.31
CA TYR A 176 -5.63 8.46 -2.46
C TYR A 176 -4.40 7.70 -2.96
N LEU A 177 -3.18 8.18 -2.68
CA LEU A 177 -1.94 7.46 -3.01
C LEU A 177 -1.78 6.23 -2.13
N LEU A 178 -2.01 6.36 -0.82
CA LEU A 178 -2.04 5.22 0.10
C LEU A 178 -3.12 4.21 -0.33
N SER A 179 -4.35 4.67 -0.59
CA SER A 179 -5.45 3.76 -0.97
C SER A 179 -5.19 3.00 -2.28
N ARG A 180 -4.50 3.60 -3.25
CA ARG A 180 -4.12 2.92 -4.52
C ARG A 180 -3.03 1.87 -4.35
N PHE A 181 -2.30 1.90 -3.24
CA PHE A 181 -1.24 0.96 -2.92
C PHE A 181 -1.81 -0.40 -2.49
N PHE A 182 -3.00 -0.42 -1.88
CA PHE A 182 -3.74 -1.65 -1.60
C PHE A 182 -4.27 -2.26 -2.90
N ILE A 183 -3.46 -3.18 -3.44
CA ILE A 183 -3.75 -3.97 -4.64
C ILE A 183 -4.83 -5.03 -4.37
N PRO A 184 -5.58 -5.50 -5.39
CA PRO A 184 -6.57 -6.57 -5.22
C PRO A 184 -6.04 -7.83 -4.54
N GLU A 185 -4.84 -8.28 -4.93
CA GLU A 185 -4.16 -9.47 -4.38
C GLU A 185 -3.35 -9.10 -3.13
N TRP A 186 -4.05 -8.53 -2.16
CA TRP A 186 -3.53 -8.23 -0.83
C TRP A 186 -3.83 -9.41 0.09
N ASP A 187 -2.82 -9.94 0.76
CA ASP A 187 -2.97 -10.99 1.76
C ASP A 187 -3.62 -10.41 3.02
N ILE A 188 -4.95 -10.38 3.05
CA ILE A 188 -5.71 -9.87 4.19
C ILE A 188 -5.43 -10.71 5.44
N GLN A 189 -5.12 -12.01 5.31
CA GLN A 189 -4.89 -12.87 6.48
C GLN A 189 -3.61 -12.48 7.22
N LEU A 190 -2.55 -12.15 6.48
CA LEU A 190 -1.26 -11.76 7.07
C LEU A 190 -1.09 -10.26 7.25
N LEU A 191 -1.77 -9.43 6.45
CA LEU A 191 -1.50 -8.00 6.32
C LEU A 191 -2.74 -7.13 6.62
N GLN A 192 -3.78 -7.66 7.28
CA GLN A 192 -4.98 -6.89 7.65
C GLN A 192 -4.69 -5.68 8.54
N PHE A 193 -3.66 -5.71 9.37
CA PHE A 193 -3.33 -4.63 10.29
C PHE A 193 -2.99 -3.31 9.57
N TYR A 194 -2.49 -3.37 8.33
CA TYR A 194 -2.25 -2.18 7.52
C TYR A 194 -3.54 -1.47 7.10
N LEU A 195 -4.68 -2.15 7.15
CA LEU A 195 -5.98 -1.53 6.88
C LEU A 195 -6.35 -0.49 7.94
N CYS A 196 -5.85 -0.64 9.18
CA CYS A 196 -6.08 0.34 10.24
C CYS A 196 -5.48 1.73 9.89
N PHE A 197 -4.54 1.84 8.92
CA PHE A 197 -4.06 3.15 8.41
C PHE A 197 -5.19 3.95 7.74
N LEU A 198 -6.09 3.28 7.02
CA LEU A 198 -7.22 3.94 6.36
C LEU A 198 -8.27 4.36 7.38
N HIS A 199 -8.51 3.53 8.41
CA HIS A 199 -9.37 3.86 9.54
C HIS A 199 -8.85 5.08 10.29
N ALA A 200 -7.57 5.09 10.69
CA ALA A 200 -6.96 6.21 11.40
C ALA A 200 -7.10 7.54 10.65
N LEU A 201 -6.95 7.54 9.32
CA LEU A 201 -7.19 8.73 8.51
C LEU A 201 -8.66 9.17 8.54
N LEU A 202 -9.62 8.23 8.49
CA LEU A 202 -11.04 8.54 8.59
C LEU A 202 -11.42 9.02 10.00
N ALA A 203 -10.92 8.38 11.05
CA ALA A 203 -11.15 8.75 12.44
C ALA A 203 -10.71 10.20 12.70
N ARG A 204 -9.58 10.60 12.09
CA ARG A 204 -9.00 11.94 12.26
C ARG A 204 -9.69 13.03 11.45
N GLU A 205 -9.96 12.78 10.17
CA GLU A 205 -10.44 13.80 9.23
C GLU A 205 -11.97 13.78 9.02
N GLY A 206 -12.62 12.66 9.36
CA GLY A 206 -13.97 12.34 8.90
C GLY A 206 -14.06 12.18 7.38
N TRP A 207 -15.27 11.98 6.87
CA TRP A 207 -15.51 11.98 5.43
C TRP A 207 -15.32 13.39 4.86
N SER A 208 -14.19 13.58 4.19
CA SER A 208 -13.84 14.77 3.43
C SER A 208 -13.78 14.46 1.93
N ALA A 209 -13.71 15.49 1.08
CA ALA A 209 -13.55 15.29 -0.36
C ALA A 209 -12.29 14.46 -0.70
N ASP A 210 -11.21 14.63 0.07
CA ASP A 210 -9.95 13.91 -0.11
C ASP A 210 -10.05 12.43 0.32
N LEU A 211 -10.76 12.14 1.42
CA LEU A 211 -10.98 10.78 1.91
C LEU A 211 -12.00 10.02 1.04
N ILE A 212 -13.02 10.71 0.51
CA ILE A 212 -13.90 10.16 -0.52
C ILE A 212 -13.10 9.80 -1.78
N LYS A 213 -12.14 10.64 -2.18
CA LYS A 213 -11.25 10.33 -3.30
C LYS A 213 -10.41 9.11 -3.00
N ALA A 214 -9.86 9.03 -1.80
CA ALA A 214 -9.06 7.90 -1.38
C ALA A 214 -9.86 6.58 -1.45
N TYR A 215 -11.09 6.59 -0.94
CA TYR A 215 -12.02 5.46 -1.05
C TYR A 215 -12.29 5.05 -2.50
N VAL A 216 -12.61 6.01 -3.38
CA VAL A 216 -12.92 5.76 -4.80
C VAL A 216 -11.72 5.23 -5.58
N TYR A 217 -10.50 5.65 -5.23
CA TYR A 217 -9.27 5.22 -5.88
C TYR A 217 -8.69 3.92 -5.30
N CYS A 218 -9.27 3.38 -4.23
CA CYS A 218 -8.89 2.10 -3.65
C CYS A 218 -9.41 0.95 -4.50
N ASP A 219 -8.51 0.14 -5.07
CA ASP A 219 -8.90 -0.98 -5.93
C ASP A 219 -9.32 -2.21 -5.10
N ASN A 220 -8.72 -2.40 -3.93
CA ASN A 220 -9.02 -3.51 -3.02
C ASN A 220 -10.34 -3.28 -2.24
N PRO A 221 -11.35 -4.15 -2.38
CA PRO A 221 -12.61 -4.04 -1.64
C PRO A 221 -12.47 -4.14 -0.12
N ALA A 222 -11.62 -5.04 0.38
CA ALA A 222 -11.41 -5.20 1.82
C ALA A 222 -10.77 -3.95 2.42
N ALA A 223 -9.79 -3.34 1.73
CA ALA A 223 -9.21 -2.08 2.15
C ALA A 223 -10.22 -0.92 2.13
N ARG A 224 -11.20 -0.91 1.21
CA ARG A 224 -12.32 0.06 1.26
C ARG A 224 -13.15 -0.10 2.53
N LEU A 225 -13.36 -1.33 3.00
CA LEU A 225 -14.02 -1.58 4.29
C LEU A 225 -13.16 -1.12 5.46
N GLY A 226 -11.84 -1.28 5.36
CA GLY A 226 -10.87 -0.80 6.35
C GLY A 226 -10.93 0.70 6.66
N PHE A 227 -11.64 1.51 5.88
CA PHE A 227 -11.90 2.92 6.25
C PHE A 227 -12.80 3.03 7.48
N TYR A 228 -13.81 2.17 7.61
CA TYR A 228 -14.89 2.37 8.59
C TYR A 228 -15.23 1.11 9.40
N CYS A 229 -14.72 -0.05 8.99
CA CYS A 229 -14.86 -1.31 9.68
C CYS A 229 -13.47 -1.83 10.04
N SER A 230 -13.34 -2.29 11.28
CA SER A 230 -12.14 -3.01 11.73
C SER A 230 -12.27 -4.48 11.35
N TYR A 231 -11.26 -5.04 10.69
CA TYR A 231 -11.06 -6.50 10.66
C TYR A 231 -10.56 -6.97 12.03
N ASP A 232 -10.54 -8.28 12.29
CA ASP A 232 -10.23 -8.90 13.60
C ASP A 232 -8.96 -8.39 14.35
N SER A 233 -8.12 -7.53 13.75
CA SER A 233 -6.96 -6.91 14.40
C SER A 233 -7.21 -5.53 15.05
N CYS A 234 -8.16 -4.71 14.58
CA CYS A 234 -8.50 -3.42 15.21
C CYS A 234 -9.76 -3.51 16.14
N LEU A 235 -10.08 -4.70 16.68
CA LEU A 235 -11.35 -5.08 17.36
C LEU A 235 -11.83 -4.18 18.52
N ASP A 236 -10.98 -3.29 19.03
CA ASP A 236 -11.34 -2.33 20.08
C ASP A 236 -11.78 -0.96 19.54
N GLU A 237 -11.70 -0.73 18.22
CA GLU A 237 -12.08 0.55 17.61
C GLU A 237 -13.59 0.65 17.34
N PRO A 238 -14.19 1.86 17.53
CA PRO A 238 -15.56 2.06 17.14
C PRO A 238 -15.68 1.97 15.62
N VAL A 239 -16.68 1.19 15.16
CA VAL A 239 -17.12 1.24 13.75
C VAL A 239 -17.48 2.68 13.41
N LEU A 240 -16.79 3.25 12.43
CA LEU A 240 -17.07 4.60 11.95
C LEU A 240 -18.24 4.56 10.96
N PRO A 241 -18.94 5.68 10.72
CA PRO A 241 -19.97 5.72 9.69
C PRO A 241 -19.37 5.35 8.33
N SER A 242 -20.00 4.43 7.63
CA SER A 242 -19.65 4.07 6.26
C SER A 242 -19.84 5.27 5.31
N LEU A 243 -19.18 5.24 4.15
CA LEU A 243 -19.37 6.30 3.15
C LEU A 243 -20.84 6.36 2.67
N GLY A 244 -21.50 5.22 2.57
CA GLY A 244 -22.91 5.15 2.20
C GLY A 244 -23.81 5.85 3.22
N GLU A 245 -23.61 5.59 4.51
CA GLU A 245 -24.33 6.29 5.59
C GLU A 245 -24.06 7.80 5.58
N TYR A 246 -22.79 8.19 5.41
CA TYR A 246 -22.41 9.61 5.30
C TYR A 246 -23.13 10.29 4.13
N LEU A 247 -23.12 9.67 2.94
CA LEU A 247 -23.79 10.23 1.77
C LEU A 247 -25.31 10.30 1.94
N GLN A 248 -25.92 9.34 2.64
CA GLN A 248 -27.36 9.41 2.96
C GLN A 248 -27.70 10.56 3.93
N GLN A 249 -26.80 10.85 4.88
CA GLN A 249 -26.94 11.98 5.80
C GLN A 249 -26.61 13.33 5.14
N HIS A 250 -25.77 13.31 4.10
CA HIS A 250 -25.28 14.46 3.34
C HIS A 250 -25.55 14.31 1.83
N PRO A 251 -26.83 14.27 1.40
CA PRO A 251 -27.18 13.99 -0.01
C PRO A 251 -26.62 15.02 -1.00
N GLU A 252 -26.30 16.23 -0.56
CA GLU A 252 -25.60 17.25 -1.36
C GLU A 252 -24.20 16.81 -1.82
N GLN A 253 -23.55 15.92 -1.07
CA GLN A 253 -22.23 15.39 -1.39
C GLN A 253 -22.28 14.27 -2.45
N TYR A 254 -23.44 13.68 -2.70
CA TYR A 254 -23.57 12.54 -3.61
C TYR A 254 -23.13 12.85 -5.04
N GLN A 255 -23.45 14.05 -5.54
CA GLN A 255 -23.01 14.48 -6.87
C GLN A 255 -21.49 14.65 -6.96
N SER A 256 -20.85 15.10 -5.87
CA SER A 256 -19.39 15.18 -5.77
C SER A 256 -18.78 13.78 -5.80
N PHE A 257 -19.32 12.83 -5.02
CA PHE A 257 -18.90 11.42 -5.07
C PHE A 257 -19.01 10.83 -6.49
N VAL A 258 -20.15 11.00 -7.15
CA VAL A 258 -20.35 10.53 -8.54
C VAL A 258 -19.31 11.14 -9.48
N ALA A 259 -19.04 12.45 -9.37
CA ALA A 259 -18.03 13.11 -10.18
C ALA A 259 -16.62 12.55 -9.93
N GLN A 260 -16.29 12.19 -8.69
CA GLN A 260 -15.01 11.55 -8.36
C GLN A 260 -14.91 10.12 -8.94
N VAL A 261 -16.00 9.34 -8.92
CA VAL A 261 -16.04 8.03 -9.58
C VAL A 261 -15.83 8.19 -11.10
N LYS A 262 -16.47 9.18 -11.73
CA LYS A 262 -16.24 9.48 -13.15
C LYS A 262 -14.80 9.91 -13.44
N GLY A 263 -14.24 10.77 -12.59
CA GLY A 263 -12.84 11.19 -12.66
C GLY A 263 -11.88 10.01 -12.57
N ARG A 264 -12.08 9.12 -11.58
CA ARG A 264 -11.29 7.89 -11.38
C ARG A 264 -11.18 7.06 -12.65
N PHE A 265 -12.32 6.74 -13.27
CA PHE A 265 -12.34 5.89 -14.47
C PHE A 265 -11.92 6.61 -15.76
N SER A 266 -11.85 7.94 -15.73
CA SER A 266 -11.23 8.74 -16.80
C SER A 266 -9.70 8.78 -16.68
N GLU A 267 -9.18 8.74 -15.45
CA GLU A 267 -7.74 8.82 -15.17
C GLU A 267 -7.06 7.45 -15.20
N GLN A 268 -7.69 6.41 -14.65
CA GLN A 268 -7.10 5.10 -14.50
C GLN A 268 -8.21 4.03 -14.51
N ALA A 269 -7.90 2.80 -14.90
CA ALA A 269 -8.83 1.68 -14.74
C ALA A 269 -8.73 1.06 -13.33
N MET A 270 -9.79 0.42 -12.83
CA MET A 270 -9.70 -0.36 -11.58
C MET A 270 -8.88 -1.62 -11.84
N LEU A 271 -7.82 -1.83 -11.06
CA LEU A 271 -7.10 -3.11 -11.05
C LEU A 271 -8.02 -4.15 -10.40
N ILE A 272 -8.13 -5.33 -11.02
CA ILE A 272 -8.92 -6.44 -10.47
C ILE A 272 -8.07 -7.69 -10.43
N ASP A 273 -8.46 -8.63 -9.57
CA ASP A 273 -7.91 -9.97 -9.56
C ASP A 273 -8.13 -10.63 -10.94
N ALA A 274 -7.11 -11.35 -11.42
CA ALA A 274 -7.16 -12.11 -12.65
C ALA A 274 -8.28 -13.16 -12.64
N ASP A 275 -8.64 -13.67 -11.47
CA ASP A 275 -9.68 -14.68 -11.30
C ASP A 275 -11.10 -14.09 -11.38
N CYS A 276 -11.20 -12.76 -11.22
CA CYS A 276 -12.44 -12.02 -11.36
C CYS A 276 -12.68 -11.47 -12.78
N GLU A 277 -11.83 -11.76 -13.77
CA GLU A 277 -11.90 -11.11 -15.10
C GLU A 277 -13.27 -11.26 -15.79
N GLN A 278 -13.96 -12.38 -15.61
CA GLN A 278 -15.25 -12.63 -16.24
C GLN A 278 -16.40 -12.01 -15.45
N GLY A 279 -17.02 -10.98 -16.03
CA GLY A 279 -18.28 -10.42 -15.53
C GLY A 279 -18.14 -9.44 -14.38
N PHE A 280 -16.92 -9.12 -13.94
CA PHE A 280 -16.70 -8.14 -12.88
C PHE A 280 -17.22 -6.75 -13.26
N ASN A 281 -17.86 -6.11 -12.29
CA ASN A 281 -18.42 -4.78 -12.45
C ASN A 281 -17.76 -3.83 -11.45
N ALA A 282 -16.76 -3.08 -11.92
CA ALA A 282 -15.98 -2.16 -11.08
C ALA A 282 -16.84 -1.09 -10.37
N VAL A 283 -17.84 -0.54 -11.08
CA VAL A 283 -18.74 0.45 -10.48
C VAL A 283 -19.59 -0.19 -9.40
N LEU A 284 -20.12 -1.39 -9.65
CA LEU A 284 -20.90 -2.11 -8.64
C LEU A 284 -20.06 -2.50 -7.42
N SER A 285 -18.81 -2.94 -7.62
CA SER A 285 -17.89 -3.27 -6.52
C SER A 285 -17.60 -2.09 -5.60
N LEU A 286 -17.54 -0.86 -6.14
CA LEU A 286 -17.44 0.36 -5.32
C LEU A 286 -18.71 0.60 -4.50
N PHE A 287 -19.88 0.42 -5.11
CA PHE A 287 -21.18 0.65 -4.45
C PHE A 287 -21.49 -0.39 -3.39
N GLN A 288 -21.10 -1.65 -3.60
CA GLN A 288 -21.31 -2.74 -2.65
C GLN A 288 -20.55 -2.50 -1.33
N THR A 289 -19.39 -1.86 -1.39
CA THR A 289 -18.62 -1.51 -0.19
C THR A 289 -19.09 -0.20 0.47
N LEU A 290 -20.13 0.49 -0.04
CA LEU A 290 -20.60 1.76 0.56
C LEU A 290 -21.34 1.54 1.87
N VAL A 291 -22.04 0.43 2.01
CA VAL A 291 -22.97 0.16 3.13
C VAL A 291 -22.69 -1.19 3.79
N PHE A 292 -21.53 -1.78 3.51
CA PHE A 292 -21.30 -3.21 3.71
C PHE A 292 -21.74 -3.64 5.11
N PRO A 293 -22.56 -4.70 5.22
CA PRO A 293 -23.14 -5.08 6.49
C PRO A 293 -22.04 -5.58 7.41
N ASN A 294 -22.10 -5.17 8.67
CA ASN A 294 -21.24 -5.64 9.75
C ASN A 294 -21.56 -7.12 10.05
N THR A 295 -21.19 -8.03 9.15
CA THR A 295 -21.33 -9.46 9.33
C THR A 295 -19.96 -10.04 9.58
N ASP A 296 -19.74 -10.52 10.80
CA ASP A 296 -18.50 -11.12 11.34
C ASP A 296 -18.00 -12.36 10.58
N GLN A 297 -18.57 -12.70 9.42
CA GLN A 297 -18.31 -13.94 8.69
C GLN A 297 -18.42 -13.70 7.18
N TRP A 298 -17.33 -13.25 6.57
CA TRP A 298 -17.21 -13.36 5.11
C TRP A 298 -16.63 -14.72 4.78
N ASP A 299 -17.48 -15.75 4.73
CA ASP A 299 -17.17 -16.96 3.98
C ASP A 299 -17.51 -16.68 2.50
N GLU A 300 -16.58 -16.98 1.59
CA GLU A 300 -16.80 -16.90 0.14
C GLU A 300 -18.07 -17.66 -0.30
N GLN A 301 -18.46 -18.70 0.46
CA GLN A 301 -19.70 -19.45 0.23
C GLN A 301 -20.97 -18.63 0.47
N GLU A 302 -20.95 -17.64 1.36
CA GLU A 302 -22.11 -16.78 1.66
C GLU A 302 -22.19 -15.55 0.76
N ALA A 303 -21.09 -15.16 0.10
CA ALA A 303 -21.04 -14.01 -0.80
C ALA A 303 -22.13 -14.06 -1.90
N GLY A 304 -22.41 -15.24 -2.45
CA GLY A 304 -23.45 -15.44 -3.47
C GLY A 304 -24.88 -15.18 -2.98
N LEU A 305 -25.12 -15.24 -1.66
CA LEU A 305 -26.41 -14.98 -1.03
C LEU A 305 -26.53 -13.53 -0.56
N VAL A 306 -25.41 -12.94 -0.11
CA VAL A 306 -25.38 -11.59 0.48
C VAL A 306 -25.36 -10.50 -0.60
N MET A 307 -24.67 -10.71 -1.73
CA MET A 307 -24.53 -9.66 -2.76
C MET A 307 -25.87 -9.18 -3.36
N PRO A 308 -26.84 -10.05 -3.71
CA PRO A 308 -28.14 -9.59 -4.18
C PRO A 308 -28.92 -8.76 -3.13
N ILE A 309 -28.70 -9.02 -1.83
CA ILE A 309 -29.30 -8.25 -0.74
C ILE A 309 -28.66 -6.87 -0.67
N ILE A 310 -27.33 -6.80 -0.73
CA ILE A 310 -26.59 -5.52 -0.77
C ILE A 310 -27.05 -4.69 -1.98
N ASP A 311 -27.12 -5.29 -3.17
CA ASP A 311 -27.54 -4.60 -4.41
C ASP A 311 -28.97 -4.03 -4.29
N ALA A 312 -29.85 -4.69 -3.54
CA ALA A 312 -31.24 -4.26 -3.30
C ALA A 312 -31.38 -3.24 -2.17
N THR A 313 -30.31 -2.91 -1.44
CA THR A 313 -30.35 -1.98 -0.30
C THR A 313 -30.77 -0.58 -0.76
N PRO A 314 -31.76 0.05 -0.11
CA PRO A 314 -32.16 1.43 -0.43
C PRO A 314 -30.99 2.40 -0.26
N PHE A 315 -30.70 3.16 -1.31
CA PHE A 315 -29.63 4.14 -1.32
C PHE A 315 -30.00 5.33 -2.21
N MET A 316 -29.93 6.53 -1.65
CA MET A 316 -30.40 7.76 -2.28
C MET A 316 -31.88 7.64 -2.70
N ASN A 317 -32.15 7.72 -4.00
CA ASN A 317 -33.49 7.69 -4.58
C ASN A 317 -33.88 6.33 -5.19
N SER A 318 -33.04 5.28 -5.04
CA SER A 318 -33.29 3.94 -5.60
C SER A 318 -32.59 2.85 -4.75
N SER A 319 -32.20 1.71 -5.35
CA SER A 319 -31.24 0.79 -4.71
C SER A 319 -29.77 1.08 -5.09
N LEU A 320 -28.82 0.53 -4.33
CA LEU A 320 -27.38 0.57 -4.65
C LEU A 320 -27.07 0.02 -6.03
N GLY A 321 -27.62 -1.16 -6.35
CA GLY A 321 -27.40 -1.82 -7.64
C GLY A 321 -27.92 -0.98 -8.81
N GLU A 322 -29.06 -0.32 -8.64
CA GLU A 322 -29.63 0.57 -9.66
C GLU A 322 -28.77 1.83 -9.87
N GLN A 323 -28.31 2.46 -8.78
CA GLN A 323 -27.38 3.61 -8.89
C GLN A 323 -26.07 3.22 -9.59
N ALA A 324 -25.49 2.07 -9.22
CA ALA A 324 -24.27 1.56 -9.84
C ALA A 324 -24.48 1.24 -11.33
N ALA A 325 -25.61 0.62 -11.68
CA ALA A 325 -25.95 0.30 -13.06
C ALA A 325 -26.14 1.55 -13.92
N GLN A 326 -26.83 2.57 -13.38
CA GLN A 326 -26.98 3.86 -14.05
C GLN A 326 -25.62 4.51 -14.31
N LEU A 327 -24.80 4.66 -13.26
CA LEU A 327 -23.48 5.29 -13.38
C LEU A 327 -22.55 4.54 -14.34
N LYS A 328 -22.59 3.20 -14.32
CA LYS A 328 -21.86 2.38 -15.29
C LYS A 328 -22.30 2.68 -16.72
N SER A 329 -23.60 2.77 -16.99
CA SER A 329 -24.12 3.07 -18.33
C SER A 329 -23.70 4.47 -18.79
N GLU A 330 -23.72 5.46 -17.89
CA GLU A 330 -23.24 6.81 -18.17
C GLU A 330 -21.74 6.80 -18.52
N LEU A 331 -20.93 6.16 -17.68
CA LEU A 331 -19.48 6.01 -17.89
C LEU A 331 -19.12 5.31 -19.19
N GLN A 332 -19.82 4.22 -19.54
CA GLN A 332 -19.60 3.53 -20.80
C GLN A 332 -19.90 4.43 -22.00
N THR A 333 -20.94 5.27 -21.91
CA THR A 333 -21.28 6.22 -22.96
C THR A 333 -20.23 7.33 -23.08
N GLU A 334 -19.78 7.88 -21.94
CA GLU A 334 -18.77 8.94 -21.89
C GLU A 334 -17.38 8.44 -22.36
N LEU A 335 -16.92 7.29 -21.87
CA LEU A 335 -15.60 6.74 -22.25
C LEU A 335 -15.54 6.35 -23.73
N LEU A 336 -16.61 5.76 -24.28
CA LEU A 336 -16.68 5.42 -25.71
C LEU A 336 -16.63 6.65 -26.63
N THR A 337 -17.06 7.82 -26.15
CA THR A 337 -17.04 9.06 -26.92
C THR A 337 -15.72 9.81 -26.84
N VAL A 338 -14.96 9.65 -25.75
CA VAL A 338 -13.69 10.36 -25.49
C VAL A 338 -12.48 9.53 -25.92
N GLN A 339 -12.43 8.22 -25.60
CA GLN A 339 -11.36 7.31 -25.98
C GLN A 339 -11.90 5.87 -26.15
N PRO A 340 -12.06 5.37 -27.40
CA PRO A 340 -12.76 4.10 -27.68
C PRO A 340 -12.08 2.83 -27.14
N THR A 341 -10.94 2.96 -26.45
CA THR A 341 -10.12 1.85 -25.91
C THR A 341 -10.06 1.83 -24.38
N THR A 342 -10.71 2.74 -23.66
CA THR A 342 -10.61 2.80 -22.19
C THR A 342 -11.55 1.79 -21.54
N ALA A 343 -10.96 0.78 -20.89
CA ALA A 343 -11.69 -0.19 -20.09
C ALA A 343 -11.90 0.35 -18.66
N LEU A 344 -13.05 0.05 -18.05
CA LEU A 344 -13.32 0.36 -16.64
C LEU A 344 -12.43 -0.47 -15.69
N THR A 345 -11.99 -1.63 -16.16
CA THR A 345 -11.14 -2.57 -15.43
C THR A 345 -9.83 -2.79 -16.18
N LEU A 346 -8.79 -3.08 -15.41
CA LEU A 346 -7.50 -3.56 -15.89
C LEU A 346 -7.19 -4.86 -15.18
N THR A 347 -6.92 -5.90 -15.96
CA THR A 347 -6.39 -7.17 -15.46
C THR A 347 -4.95 -7.30 -15.93
N TYR A 348 -4.05 -7.67 -15.02
CA TYR A 348 -2.85 -8.37 -15.46
C TYR A 348 -3.25 -9.83 -15.61
N SER A 349 -3.30 -10.31 -16.85
CA SER A 349 -3.49 -11.74 -17.08
C SER A 349 -2.46 -12.52 -16.24
N ARG A 350 -2.82 -13.71 -15.74
CA ARG A 350 -1.88 -14.55 -14.98
C ARG A 350 -0.54 -14.73 -15.72
N SER A 351 -0.54 -14.74 -17.06
CA SER A 351 0.67 -14.76 -17.88
C SER A 351 1.47 -13.46 -17.88
N ALA A 352 0.81 -12.29 -17.92
CA ALA A 352 1.47 -10.99 -17.80
C ALA A 352 2.03 -10.74 -16.40
N ARG A 353 1.27 -11.05 -15.34
CA ARG A 353 1.74 -11.01 -13.94
C ARG A 353 2.96 -11.91 -13.76
N SER A 354 2.86 -13.16 -14.20
CA SER A 354 3.98 -14.10 -14.10
C SER A 354 5.18 -13.72 -14.98
N ALA A 355 5.00 -12.98 -16.08
CA ALA A 355 6.11 -12.48 -16.87
C ALA A 355 6.84 -11.32 -16.16
N PHE A 356 6.09 -10.35 -15.63
CA PHE A 356 6.65 -9.24 -14.87
C PHE A 356 7.35 -9.73 -13.60
N ARG A 357 6.67 -10.56 -12.81
CA ARG A 357 7.24 -11.20 -11.62
C ARG A 357 8.52 -11.96 -11.96
N ARG A 358 8.52 -12.77 -13.04
CA ARG A 358 9.73 -13.47 -13.49
C ARG A 358 10.85 -12.51 -13.85
N GLU A 359 10.59 -11.41 -14.55
CA GLU A 359 11.62 -10.43 -14.88
C GLU A 359 12.28 -9.86 -13.61
N CYS A 360 11.48 -9.48 -12.61
CA CYS A 360 11.98 -8.99 -11.33
C CYS A 360 12.85 -10.04 -10.62
N LEU A 361 12.36 -11.28 -10.54
CA LEU A 361 13.07 -12.38 -9.88
C LEU A 361 14.35 -12.77 -10.63
N GLU A 362 14.33 -12.82 -11.96
CA GLU A 362 15.50 -13.09 -12.80
C GLU A 362 16.58 -12.04 -12.61
N LYS A 363 16.21 -10.75 -12.50
CA LYS A 363 17.14 -9.65 -12.19
C LYS A 363 17.73 -9.78 -10.79
N GLY A 364 16.89 -10.03 -9.78
CA GLY A 364 17.32 -10.26 -8.41
C GLY A 364 18.27 -11.46 -8.29
N GLN A 365 17.92 -12.57 -8.94
CA GLN A 365 18.73 -13.79 -8.99
C GLN A 365 20.06 -13.56 -9.71
N ALA A 366 20.06 -12.89 -10.87
CA ALA A 366 21.28 -12.59 -11.60
C ALA A 366 22.25 -11.75 -10.74
N ARG A 367 21.71 -10.81 -9.96
CA ARG A 367 22.49 -10.01 -9.02
C ARG A 367 23.02 -10.86 -7.86
N GLN A 368 22.20 -11.70 -7.25
CA GLN A 368 22.62 -12.62 -6.19
C GLN A 368 23.76 -13.53 -6.65
N GLN A 369 23.67 -14.05 -7.88
CA GLN A 369 24.73 -14.86 -8.48
C GLN A 369 26.02 -14.08 -8.73
N LEU A 370 25.93 -12.83 -9.21
CA LEU A 370 27.10 -11.97 -9.43
C LEU A 370 27.84 -11.64 -8.13
N LEU A 371 27.11 -11.53 -7.02
CA LEU A 371 27.66 -11.24 -5.69
C LEU A 371 28.15 -12.49 -4.96
N GLY A 372 27.84 -13.68 -5.46
CA GLY A 372 28.27 -14.95 -4.87
C GLY A 372 27.54 -15.28 -3.57
N GLU A 373 26.35 -14.71 -3.35
CA GLU A 373 25.57 -14.95 -2.14
C GLU A 373 24.76 -16.25 -2.23
N PRO A 374 24.72 -17.05 -1.16
CA PRO A 374 23.96 -18.30 -1.15
C PRO A 374 22.45 -18.03 -1.27
N ARG A 375 21.72 -18.97 -1.88
CA ARG A 375 20.26 -19.03 -1.75
C ARG A 375 19.95 -19.50 -0.33
N VAL A 376 19.22 -18.68 0.43
CA VAL A 376 18.82 -19.01 1.79
C VAL A 376 17.36 -18.59 1.95
N SER A 377 16.51 -19.49 2.44
CA SER A 377 15.12 -19.17 2.77
C SER A 377 15.04 -18.29 4.03
N PRO A 378 14.05 -17.36 4.14
CA PRO A 378 13.77 -16.61 5.35
C PRO A 378 13.57 -17.56 6.52
N GLY A 379 14.14 -17.19 7.66
CA GLY A 379 14.23 -18.06 8.83
C GLY A 379 15.56 -18.80 8.98
N PHE A 380 16.43 -18.84 7.97
CA PHE A 380 17.78 -19.40 8.09
C PHE A 380 18.87 -18.35 7.86
N ALA A 381 19.88 -18.30 8.72
CA ALA A 381 21.03 -17.39 8.58
C ALA A 381 21.98 -17.82 7.45
N ASN A 382 21.93 -19.09 7.03
CA ASN A 382 22.70 -19.61 5.91
C ASN A 382 22.08 -20.93 5.38
N ALA A 383 22.56 -21.37 4.22
CA ALA A 383 22.10 -22.60 3.58
C ALA A 383 22.36 -23.88 4.41
N GLN A 384 23.34 -23.88 5.32
CA GLN A 384 23.57 -25.01 6.23
C GLN A 384 22.47 -25.08 7.29
N GLU A 385 22.08 -23.94 7.87
CA GLU A 385 20.98 -23.89 8.84
C GLU A 385 19.63 -24.27 8.21
N GLU A 386 19.40 -23.87 6.96
CA GLU A 386 18.24 -24.30 6.19
C GLU A 386 18.25 -25.82 5.95
N GLN A 387 19.39 -26.36 5.54
CA GLN A 387 19.55 -27.79 5.33
C GLN A 387 19.35 -28.57 6.64
N ASP A 388 19.92 -28.10 7.75
CA ASP A 388 19.80 -28.73 9.07
C ASP A 388 18.32 -28.76 9.53
N PHE A 389 17.56 -27.68 9.31
CA PHE A 389 16.13 -27.65 9.63
C PHE A 389 15.31 -28.65 8.81
N TYR A 390 15.59 -28.79 7.51
CA TYR A 390 14.89 -29.76 6.67
C TYR A 390 15.34 -31.20 6.92
N ASP A 391 16.57 -31.42 7.35
CA ASP A 391 17.08 -32.75 7.71
C ASP A 391 16.53 -33.22 9.08
N ASP A 392 16.10 -32.29 9.94
CA ASP A 392 15.45 -32.56 11.24
C ASP A 392 13.91 -32.75 11.17
N LEU A 393 13.29 -32.56 9.99
CA LEU A 393 11.88 -32.84 9.70
C LEU A 393 11.67 -34.27 9.18
#